data_AF-A0A165H6D8-F1
#
_entry.id   AF-A0A165H6D8-F1
#
_cell.length_a   1.000
_cell.length_b   1.000
_cell.length_c   1.000
_cell.angle_alpha   90.00
_cell.angle_beta   90.00
_cell.angle_gamma   90.00
#
_symmetry.space_group_name_H-M   'P 1'
#
loop_
_entity.id
_entity.type
_entity.pdbx_description
1 polymer ?
#
loop_
_entity_poly.entity_id
_entity_poly.type
_entity_poly.pdbx_seq_one_letter_code
_entity_poly.pdbx_strand_id
1 'polypeptide(L)'
;MEVKRGYPIYLYALERMQIRLPENHPKRQSFADELAVAKAGYQGELEVDRLLRRTKLEGQVKVLKALEVQMDEEQIIQIDTLVLTTHGI
;
A
#
# COMPACT_ATOMS: atom_id res chain seq x y z
N MET A 1 9.12 14.89 -8.35
CA MET A 1 8.00 14.05 -7.89
C MET A 1 8.41 13.37 -6.60
N GLU A 2 7.66 13.58 -5.51
CA GLU A 2 7.93 12.93 -4.22
C GLU A 2 6.94 11.76 -4.03
N VAL A 3 7.46 10.55 -3.85
CA VAL A 3 6.68 9.34 -3.60
C VAL A 3 7.16 8.74 -2.29
N LYS A 4 6.51 9.14 -1.19
CA LYS A 4 6.75 8.61 0.15
C LYS A 4 5.80 7.43 0.42
N ARG A 5 6.30 6.39 1.07
CA ARG A 5 5.50 5.28 1.59
C ARG A 5 6.15 4.79 2.88
N GLY A 6 5.38 4.83 3.97
CA GLY A 6 5.80 4.23 5.24
C GLY A 6 5.64 2.71 5.21
N TYR A 7 6.16 2.04 6.23
CA TYR A 7 5.81 0.64 6.46
C TYR A 7 4.42 0.55 7.11
N PRO A 8 3.49 -0.27 6.60
CA PRO A 8 2.13 -0.36 7.14
C PRO A 8 2.10 -0.80 8.61
N ILE A 9 1.30 -0.11 9.43
CA ILE A 9 1.11 -0.45 10.86
C ILE A 9 0.57 -1.87 11.02
N TYR A 10 -0.30 -2.31 10.12
CA TYR A 10 -0.86 -3.64 10.13
C TYR A 10 0.20 -4.72 9.91
N LEU A 11 1.19 -4.48 9.04
CA LEU A 11 2.32 -5.38 8.88
C LEU A 11 3.17 -5.46 10.16
N TYR A 12 3.44 -4.32 10.81
CA TYR A 12 4.09 -4.34 12.13
C TYR A 12 3.30 -5.17 13.15
N ALA A 13 1.97 -5.07 13.16
CA ALA A 13 1.12 -5.83 14.07
C ALA A 13 1.21 -7.34 13.81
N LEU A 14 1.10 -7.77 12.55
CA LEU A 14 1.18 -9.18 12.15
C LEU A 14 2.54 -9.80 12.47
N GLU A 15 3.64 -9.11 12.16
CA GLU A 15 5.00 -9.58 12.48
C GLU A 15 5.19 -9.75 13.99
N ARG A 16 4.66 -8.82 14.79
CA ARG A 16 4.72 -8.90 16.25
C ARG A 16 3.84 -10.01 16.81
N MET A 17 2.67 -10.26 16.22
CA MET A 17 1.82 -11.39 16.59
C MET A 17 2.52 -12.72 16.30
N GLN A 18 3.17 -12.86 15.15
CA GLN A 18 3.89 -14.09 14.78
C GLN A 18 5.00 -14.45 15.78
N ILE A 19 5.71 -13.43 16.29
CA ILE A 19 6.77 -13.62 17.30
C ILE A 19 6.19 -13.97 18.67
N ARG A 20 5.04 -13.39 19.03
CA ARG A 20 4.45 -13.50 20.38
C ARG A 20 3.63 -14.77 20.61
N LEU A 21 3.08 -15.35 19.54
CA LEU A 21 2.30 -16.57 19.68
C LEU A 21 3.23 -17.77 19.95
N PRO A 22 2.82 -18.72 20.81
CA PRO A 22 3.48 -20.02 20.90
C PRO A 22 3.47 -20.77 19.56
N GLU A 23 4.42 -21.68 19.35
CA GLU A 23 4.49 -22.48 18.11
C GLU A 23 3.23 -23.31 17.89
N ASN A 24 2.68 -23.88 18.96
CA ASN A 24 1.51 -24.76 18.91
C ASN A 24 0.18 -23.98 18.96
N HIS A 25 0.20 -22.66 18.86
CA HIS A 25 -1.03 -21.86 18.94
C HIS A 25 -1.88 -22.06 17.68
N PRO A 26 -3.19 -22.37 17.80
CA PRO A 26 -4.03 -22.74 16.65
C PRO A 26 -4.14 -21.65 15.58
N LYS A 27 -3.99 -20.38 15.95
CA LYS A 27 -4.02 -19.23 15.02
C LYS A 27 -2.67 -18.84 14.43
N ARG A 28 -1.57 -19.51 14.78
CA ARG A 28 -0.23 -19.10 14.32
C ARG A 28 -0.13 -19.20 12.80
N GLN A 29 -0.65 -20.26 12.20
CA GLN A 29 -0.63 -20.43 10.75
C GLN A 29 -1.47 -19.37 10.04
N SER A 30 -2.66 -19.06 10.54
CA SER A 30 -3.52 -18.03 9.93
C SER A 30 -2.84 -16.65 9.91
N PHE A 31 -2.16 -16.27 10.99
CA PHE A 31 -1.40 -15.01 11.01
C PHE A 31 -0.17 -15.05 10.09
N ALA A 32 0.47 -16.20 9.93
CA ALA A 32 1.58 -16.35 8.99
C ALA A 32 1.11 -16.19 7.53
N ASP A 33 -0.03 -16.78 7.19
CA ASP A 33 -0.65 -16.66 5.87
C ASP A 33 -1.07 -15.21 5.59
N GLU A 34 -1.73 -14.57 6.56
CA GLU A 34 -2.14 -13.16 6.50
C GLU A 34 -0.93 -12.22 6.36
N LEU A 35 0.15 -12.49 7.09
CA LEU A 35 1.41 -11.76 6.97
C LEU A 35 2.02 -11.91 5.57
N ALA A 36 1.99 -13.12 5.00
CA ALA A 36 2.52 -13.37 3.66
C ALA A 36 1.75 -12.56 2.59
N VAL A 37 0.42 -12.57 2.67
CA VAL A 37 -0.45 -11.80 1.76
C VAL A 37 -0.21 -10.30 1.91
N ALA A 38 -0.18 -9.78 3.15
CA ALA A 38 0.06 -8.37 3.40
C ALA A 38 1.45 -7.92 2.92
N LYS A 39 2.48 -8.77 3.07
CA LYS A 39 3.83 -8.50 2.56
C LYS A 39 3.84 -8.43 1.03
N ALA A 40 3.18 -9.38 0.36
CA ALA A 40 3.08 -9.39 -1.09
C ALA A 40 2.40 -8.11 -1.62
N GLY A 41 1.30 -7.69 -1.00
CA GLY A 41 0.62 -6.44 -1.33
C GLY A 41 1.53 -5.23 -1.20
N TYR A 42 2.22 -5.09 -0.05
CA TYR A 42 3.15 -3.99 0.17
C TYR A 42 4.32 -3.96 -0.82
N GLN A 43 4.85 -5.13 -1.23
CA GLN A 43 5.88 -5.20 -2.26
C GLN A 43 5.36 -4.75 -3.63
N GLY A 44 4.13 -5.10 -3.99
CA GLY A 44 3.48 -4.61 -5.20
C GLY A 44 3.40 -3.08 -5.22
N GLU A 45 2.99 -2.48 -4.10
CA GLU A 45 2.96 -1.02 -3.96
C GLU A 45 4.34 -0.36 -4.08
N LEU A 46 5.38 -0.99 -3.52
CA LEU A 46 6.76 -0.51 -3.64
C LEU A 46 7.25 -0.56 -5.09
N GLU A 47 6.86 -1.56 -5.87
CA GLU A 47 7.21 -1.63 -7.29
C GLU A 47 6.47 -0.55 -8.10
N VAL A 48 5.20 -0.29 -7.83
CA VAL A 48 4.47 0.85 -8.43
C VAL A 48 5.19 2.16 -8.14
N ASP A 49 5.55 2.40 -6.87
CA ASP A 49 6.32 3.58 -6.48
C ASP A 49 7.67 3.67 -7.22
N ARG A 50 8.33 2.54 -7.45
CA ARG A 50 9.59 2.45 -8.19
C ARG A 50 9.38 2.80 -9.67
N LEU A 51 8.33 2.28 -10.29
CA LEU A 51 7.99 2.57 -11.68
C LEU A 51 7.68 4.06 -11.87
N LEU A 52 6.87 4.66 -11.00
CA LEU A 52 6.57 6.09 -11.05
C LEU A 52 7.84 6.95 -10.98
N ARG A 53 8.79 6.61 -10.09
CA ARG A 53 10.07 7.32 -10.00
C ARG A 53 10.89 7.23 -11.29
N ARG A 54 10.72 6.16 -12.08
CA ARG A 54 11.43 5.95 -13.35
C ARG A 54 10.80 6.66 -14.53
N THR A 55 9.50 6.98 -14.48
CA THR A 55 8.78 7.60 -15.60
C THR A 55 9.31 9.00 -15.94
N LYS A 56 10.01 9.67 -15.02
CA LYS A 56 10.61 11.01 -15.22
C LYS A 56 9.64 12.03 -15.84
N LEU A 57 8.37 12.00 -15.39
CA LEU A 57 7.35 12.95 -15.85
C LEU A 57 7.83 14.39 -15.64
N GLU A 58 7.67 15.21 -16.69
CA GLU A 58 8.13 16.60 -16.71
C GLU A 58 7.15 17.54 -16.00
N GLY A 59 7.67 18.65 -15.49
CA GLY A 59 6.89 19.68 -14.81
C GLY A 59 6.43 19.30 -13.40
N GLN A 60 5.37 19.95 -12.93
CA GLN A 60 4.85 19.74 -11.59
C GLN A 60 4.00 18.46 -11.56
N VAL A 61 4.47 17.48 -10.79
CA VAL A 61 3.81 16.17 -10.62
C VAL A 61 3.49 15.95 -9.14
N LYS A 62 2.23 15.62 -8.86
CA LYS A 62 1.75 15.17 -7.54
C LYS A 62 1.28 13.72 -7.63
N VAL A 63 1.67 12.91 -6.66
CA VAL A 63 1.21 11.52 -6.53
C VAL A 63 0.41 11.42 -5.25
N LEU A 64 -0.88 11.12 -5.39
CA LEU A 64 -1.78 10.82 -4.29
C LEU A 64 -1.96 9.30 -4.21
N LYS A 65 -2.08 8.76 -3.00
CA LYS A 65 -2.18 7.32 -2.75
C LYS A 65 -3.30 7.04 -1.77
N ALA A 66 -3.90 5.86 -1.87
CA ALA A 66 -4.99 5.43 -1.00
C ALA A 66 -6.07 6.52 -0.88
N LEU A 67 -6.50 7.05 -2.03
CA LEU A 67 -7.52 8.08 -2.09
C LEU A 67 -8.89 7.40 -2.02
N GLU A 68 -9.67 7.77 -1.03
CA GLU A 68 -11.08 7.40 -0.95
C GLU A 68 -11.90 8.64 -1.29
N VAL A 69 -12.71 8.55 -2.34
CA VAL A 69 -13.58 9.63 -2.81
C VAL A 69 -15.01 9.20 -2.58
N GLN A 70 -15.69 9.88 -1.67
CA GLN A 70 -17.11 9.71 -1.47
C GLN A 70 -17.87 10.44 -2.58
N MET A 71 -18.68 9.71 -3.35
CA MET A 71 -19.50 10.24 -4.44
C MET A 71 -20.89 10.67 -3.94
N ASP A 72 -21.50 9.84 -3.09
CA ASP A 72 -22.78 10.07 -2.41
C ASP A 72 -22.82 9.30 -1.07
N GLU A 73 -23.98 9.14 -0.46
CA GLU A 73 -24.12 8.46 0.84
C GLU A 73 -23.77 6.96 0.79
N GLU A 74 -23.79 6.33 -0.38
CA GLU A 74 -23.66 4.88 -0.54
C GLU A 74 -22.41 4.46 -1.31
N GLN A 75 -21.79 5.39 -2.07
CA GLN A 75 -20.70 5.08 -2.98
C GLN A 75 -19.38 5.73 -2.56
N ILE A 76 -18.39 4.87 -2.29
CA ILE A 76 -16.99 5.25 -2.09
C ILE A 76 -16.17 4.67 -3.25
N ILE A 77 -15.47 5.54 -3.97
CA ILE A 77 -14.48 5.15 -4.98
C ILE A 77 -13.11 5.10 -4.31
N GLN A 78 -12.46 3.95 -4.37
CA GLN A 78 -11.07 3.80 -3.96
C GLN A 78 -10.15 3.94 -5.17
N ILE A 79 -9.17 4.83 -5.07
CA ILE A 79 -8.09 4.99 -6.04
C ILE A 79 -6.76 4.75 -5.33
N ASP A 80 -6.14 3.61 -5.66
CA ASP A 80 -4.89 3.21 -5.02
C ASP A 80 -3.75 4.20 -5.30
N THR A 81 -3.68 4.74 -6.51
CA THR A 81 -2.68 5.74 -6.92
C THR A 81 -3.23 6.66 -7.99
N LEU A 82 -3.21 7.96 -7.71
CA LEU A 82 -3.59 9.02 -8.64
C LEU A 82 -2.36 9.90 -8.93
N VAL A 83 -1.96 9.96 -10.20
CA VAL A 83 -0.87 10.82 -10.68
C VAL A 83 -1.48 12.05 -11.34
N LEU A 84 -1.20 13.21 -10.76
CA LEU A 84 -1.60 14.51 -11.31
C LEU A 84 -0.38 15.19 -11.92
N THR A 85 -0.48 15.53 -13.20
CA THR A 85 0.58 16.17 -13.97
C THR A 85 -0.01 17.26 -14.86
N THR A 86 0.78 18.30 -15.13
CA THR A 86 0.45 19.34 -16.11
C THR A 86 0.81 18.94 -17.54
N HIS A 87 1.57 17.86 -17.70
CA HIS A 87 1.95 17.27 -18.97
C HIS A 87 1.31 15.88 -19.06
N GLY A 88 0.18 15.81 -19.76
CA GLY A 88 -0.44 14.55 -20.17
C GLY A 88 0.35 13.92 -21.32
N ILE A 89 0.06 12.64 -21.58
CA ILE A 89 0.47 11.98 -22.82
C ILE A 89 -0.43 12.50 -23.94
#